data_AF-A0A957CYT6-F1
#
_entry.id   AF-A0A957CYT6-F1
#
_cell.length_a   1.000
_cell.length_b   1.000
_cell.length_c   1.000
_cell.angle_alpha   90.00
_cell.angle_beta   90.00
_cell.angle_gamma   90.00
#
_symmetry.space_group_name_H-M   'P 1'
#
loop_
_entity.id
_entity.type
_entity.pdbx_description
1 polymer ?
#
loop_
_entity_poly.entity_id
_entity_poly.type
_entity_poly.pdbx_seq_one_letter_code
_entity_poly.pdbx_strand_id
1 'polypeptide(L)'
;DPVRDRQVGFARVVTDFATFAYLADVFILDAHRGQGLGKWLVNCILAHPELQELRRWVLFTQDAHTLYTRFGFRQIDEPQNALYFRPAWKEAEQSLIRQE
;
A
#
# COMPACT_ATOMS: atom_id res chain seq x y z
N ASP A 1 -25.14 5.55 -20.17
CA ASP A 1 -25.15 4.09 -19.97
C ASP A 1 -24.86 3.82 -18.49
N PRO A 2 -25.74 3.14 -17.73
CA PRO A 2 -25.53 2.93 -16.30
C PRO A 2 -24.48 1.86 -15.98
N VAL A 3 -23.77 1.32 -16.98
CA VAL A 3 -22.49 0.67 -16.75
C VAL A 3 -21.41 1.75 -16.62
N ARG A 4 -21.42 2.46 -15.49
CA ARG A 4 -20.23 3.16 -15.00
C ARG A 4 -19.09 2.14 -14.94
N ASP A 5 -17.91 2.52 -15.41
CA ASP A 5 -16.67 1.78 -15.18
C ASP A 5 -16.56 1.43 -13.69
N ARG A 6 -16.72 0.14 -13.37
CA ARG A 6 -16.69 -0.32 -11.98
C ARG A 6 -15.25 -0.31 -11.49
N GLN A 7 -15.01 0.34 -10.36
CA GLN A 7 -13.72 0.26 -9.69
C GLN A 7 -13.48 -1.16 -9.16
N VAL A 8 -12.42 -1.81 -9.65
CA VAL A 8 -12.06 -3.19 -9.27
C VAL A 8 -10.79 -3.27 -8.43
N GLY A 9 -10.18 -2.13 -8.13
CA GLY A 9 -8.94 -2.03 -7.37
C GLY A 9 -8.68 -0.63 -6.88
N PHE A 10 -7.83 -0.54 -5.86
CA PHE A 10 -7.45 0.71 -5.23
C PHE A 10 -6.08 0.57 -4.60
N ALA A 11 -5.43 1.71 -4.42
CA ALA A 11 -4.19 1.87 -3.69
C ALA A 11 -4.09 3.34 -3.28
N ARG A 12 -3.35 3.62 -2.22
CA ARG A 12 -3.15 4.97 -1.70
C ARG A 12 -1.67 5.22 -1.44
N VAL A 13 -1.21 6.41 -1.80
CA VAL A 13 0.12 6.91 -1.43
C VAL A 13 -0.06 8.07 -0.47
N VAL A 14 0.58 7.98 0.69
CA VAL A 14 0.74 9.11 1.62
C VAL A 14 2.16 9.61 1.48
N THR A 15 2.33 10.87 1.10
CA THR A 15 3.64 11.42 0.77
C THR A 15 3.73 12.89 1.12
N ASP A 16 4.96 13.35 1.35
CA ASP A 16 5.33 14.76 1.46
C ASP A 16 5.68 15.39 0.09
N PHE A 17 5.64 14.59 -0.99
CA PHE A 17 6.06 14.96 -2.35
C PHE A 17 7.52 15.45 -2.45
N ALA A 18 8.37 15.09 -1.49
CA ALA A 18 9.75 15.55 -1.43
C ALA A 18 10.75 14.45 -1.08
N THR A 19 10.44 13.60 -0.09
CA THR A 19 11.41 12.63 0.43
C THR A 19 10.83 11.25 0.70
N PHE A 20 9.55 11.15 1.02
CA PHE A 20 8.97 9.94 1.59
C PHE A 20 7.60 9.60 0.99
N ALA A 21 7.37 8.31 0.75
CA ALA A 21 6.05 7.76 0.46
C ALA A 21 5.74 6.49 1.27
N TYR A 22 4.51 6.40 1.75
CA TYR A 22 3.91 5.18 2.27
C TYR A 22 2.85 4.66 1.29
N LEU A 23 3.08 3.48 0.70
CA LEU A 23 2.12 2.78 -0.14
C LEU A 23 1.22 1.91 0.72
N ALA A 24 -0.08 2.20 0.66
CA ALA A 24 -1.10 1.60 1.51
C ALA A 24 -2.32 1.13 0.71
N ASP A 25 -3.16 0.33 1.36
CA ASP A 25 -4.50 -0.06 0.90
C ASP A 25 -4.54 -0.65 -0.51
N VAL A 26 -3.47 -1.33 -0.93
CA VAL A 26 -3.39 -1.96 -2.26
C VAL A 26 -4.27 -3.20 -2.28
N PHE A 27 -5.33 -3.18 -3.08
CA PHE A 27 -6.16 -4.36 -3.31
C PHE A 27 -6.73 -4.42 -4.72
N ILE A 28 -7.05 -5.65 -5.14
CA ILE A 28 -7.88 -5.97 -6.31
C ILE A 28 -9.02 -6.86 -5.81
N LEU A 29 -10.25 -6.57 -6.24
CA LEU A 29 -11.42 -7.40 -5.94
C LEU A 29 -11.18 -8.84 -6.44
N ASP A 30 -11.62 -9.81 -5.65
CA ASP A 30 -11.31 -11.23 -5.86
C ASP A 30 -11.62 -11.73 -7.28
N ALA A 31 -12.77 -11.31 -7.83
CA ALA A 31 -13.22 -11.66 -9.18
C ALA A 31 -12.28 -11.17 -10.32
N HIS A 32 -11.39 -10.21 -10.02
CA HIS A 32 -10.47 -9.60 -10.97
C HIS A 32 -8.99 -9.91 -10.67
N ARG A 33 -8.71 -10.76 -9.67
CA ARG A 33 -7.35 -11.21 -9.35
C ARG A 33 -6.80 -12.17 -10.43
N GLY A 34 -5.49 -12.38 -10.43
CA GLY A 34 -4.81 -13.26 -11.39
C GLY A 34 -4.58 -12.65 -12.78
N GLN A 35 -5.17 -11.49 -13.08
CA GLN A 35 -5.08 -10.82 -14.38
C GLN A 35 -3.93 -9.80 -14.49
N GLY A 36 -3.03 -9.76 -13.49
CA GLY A 36 -1.92 -8.81 -13.45
C GLY A 36 -2.28 -7.37 -13.02
N LEU A 37 -3.55 -7.09 -12.71
CA LEU A 37 -4.02 -5.74 -12.34
C LEU A 37 -3.30 -5.14 -11.13
N GLY A 38 -2.96 -5.94 -10.11
CA GLY A 38 -2.21 -5.44 -8.96
C GLY A 38 -0.79 -4.98 -9.32
N LYS A 39 -0.12 -5.69 -10.23
CA LYS A 39 1.19 -5.27 -10.77
C LYS A 39 1.04 -4.00 -11.58
N TRP A 40 0.04 -3.96 -12.46
CA TRP A 40 -0.25 -2.78 -13.27
C TRP A 40 -0.51 -1.55 -12.40
N LEU A 41 -1.32 -1.68 -11.34
CA LEU A 41 -1.64 -0.60 -10.41
C LEU A 41 -0.38 -0.08 -9.70
N VAL A 42 0.45 -0.96 -9.14
CA VAL A 42 1.71 -0.56 -8.48
C VAL A 42 2.67 0.08 -9.48
N ASN A 43 2.75 -0.45 -10.71
CA ASN A 43 3.58 0.14 -11.76
C ASN A 43 3.14 1.57 -12.11
N CYS A 44 1.83 1.81 -12.26
CA CYS A 44 1.30 3.15 -12.51
C CYS A 44 1.66 4.13 -11.39
N ILE A 45 1.59 3.69 -10.13
CA ILE A 45 1.94 4.51 -8.96
C ILE A 45 3.43 4.87 -8.97
N LEU A 46 4.31 3.88 -9.16
CA LEU A 46 5.75 4.10 -9.14
C LEU A 46 6.23 4.92 -10.35
N ALA A 47 5.47 4.93 -11.44
CA ALA A 47 5.74 5.75 -12.62
C ALA A 47 5.13 7.17 -12.55
N HIS A 48 4.43 7.52 -11.46
CA HIS A 48 3.79 8.84 -11.35
C HIS A 48 4.86 9.95 -11.34
N PRO A 49 4.76 10.98 -12.21
CA PRO A 49 5.81 11.99 -12.37
C PRO A 49 6.18 12.72 -11.07
N GLU A 50 5.20 13.04 -10.23
CA GLU A 50 5.42 13.74 -8.96
C GLU A 50 6.09 12.88 -7.87
N LEU A 51 6.25 11.57 -8.10
CA LEU A 51 6.80 10.63 -7.11
C LEU A 51 8.21 10.14 -7.46
N GLN A 52 8.82 10.66 -8.54
CA GLN A 52 10.11 10.17 -9.05
C GLN A 52 11.32 10.54 -8.18
N GLU A 53 11.23 11.65 -7.44
CA GLU A 53 12.36 12.16 -6.63
C GLU A 53 12.35 11.66 -5.18
N LEU A 54 11.37 10.83 -4.81
CA LEU A 54 11.23 10.33 -3.45
C LEU A 54 12.37 9.37 -3.10
N ARG A 55 13.04 9.66 -1.98
CA ARG A 55 14.21 8.88 -1.52
C ARG A 55 13.83 7.60 -0.79
N ARG A 56 12.63 7.55 -0.20
CA ARG A 56 12.19 6.41 0.61
C ARG A 56 10.74 6.06 0.33
N TRP A 57 10.55 4.78 -0.01
CA TRP A 57 9.24 4.16 -0.11
C TRP A 57 9.10 3.11 0.98
N VAL A 58 7.97 3.11 1.68
CA VAL A 58 7.64 2.12 2.71
C VAL A 58 6.29 1.51 2.38
N LEU A 59 6.16 0.22 2.65
CA LEU A 59 4.89 -0.50 2.71
C LEU A 59 4.99 -1.58 3.78
N PHE A 60 3.84 -2.03 4.26
CA PHE A 60 3.74 -3.19 5.14
C PHE A 60 2.82 -4.20 4.48
N THR A 61 3.28 -5.44 4.33
CA THR A 61 2.50 -6.51 3.70
C THR A 61 2.59 -7.78 4.54
N GLN A 62 1.50 -8.53 4.61
CA GLN A 62 1.45 -9.80 5.31
C GLN A 62 1.96 -10.96 4.43
N ASP A 63 1.58 -10.97 3.15
CA ASP A 63 1.74 -12.13 2.26
C ASP A 63 2.16 -11.77 0.82
N ALA A 64 2.14 -10.51 0.42
CA ALA A 64 2.43 -10.08 -0.96
C ALA A 64 3.90 -9.69 -1.19
N HIS A 65 4.83 -10.19 -0.37
CA HIS A 65 6.27 -9.89 -0.49
C HIS A 65 6.82 -10.12 -1.90
N THR A 66 6.52 -11.27 -2.52
CA THR A 66 6.97 -11.63 -3.88
C THR A 66 6.44 -10.71 -4.98
N LEU A 67 5.32 -10.01 -4.73
CA LEU A 67 4.82 -8.98 -5.64
C LEU A 67 5.72 -7.75 -5.58
N TYR A 68 5.96 -7.23 -4.38
CA TYR A 68 6.67 -5.96 -4.17
C TYR A 68 8.16 -6.06 -4.43
N THR A 69 8.80 -7.22 -4.19
CA THR A 69 10.23 -7.40 -4.51
C THR A 69 10.54 -7.25 -5.99
N ARG A 70 9.57 -7.52 -6.88
CA ARG A 70 9.71 -7.29 -8.32
C ARG A 70 9.78 -5.81 -8.70
N PHE A 71 9.30 -4.93 -7.83
CA PHE A 71 9.37 -3.47 -7.97
C PHE A 71 10.56 -2.87 -7.21
N GLY A 72 11.49 -3.70 -6.73
CA GLY A 72 12.67 -3.23 -6.01
C GLY A 72 12.46 -2.96 -4.52
N PHE A 73 11.25 -3.17 -3.98
CA PHE A 73 11.05 -3.17 -2.54
C PHE A 73 11.85 -4.30 -1.90
N ARG A 74 12.44 -4.03 -0.75
CA ARG A 74 13.22 -4.98 0.02
C ARG A 74 12.79 -4.92 1.48
N GLN A 75 13.11 -5.96 2.22
CA GLN A 75 13.03 -5.90 3.68
C GLN A 75 13.93 -4.76 4.18
N ILE A 76 13.57 -4.18 5.33
CA ILE A 76 14.39 -3.16 5.97
C ILE A 76 15.76 -3.78 6.30
N ASP A 77 16.84 -3.18 5.81
CA ASP A 77 18.20 -3.73 5.92
C ASP A 77 18.64 -3.85 7.39
N GLU A 78 18.29 -2.86 8.22
CA GLU A 78 18.56 -2.83 9.66
C GLU A 78 17.24 -2.70 10.45
N PRO A 79 16.47 -3.78 10.61
CA PRO A 79 15.14 -3.73 11.23
C PRO A 79 15.18 -3.29 12.70
N GLN A 80 16.30 -3.49 13.39
CA GLN A 80 16.51 -3.00 14.76
C GLN A 80 16.48 -1.46 14.88
N ASN A 81 16.69 -0.74 13.77
CA ASN A 81 16.61 0.73 13.74
C ASN A 81 15.22 1.24 13.40
N ALA A 82 14.27 0.36 13.07
CA ALA A 82 12.89 0.71 12.77
C ALA A 82 12.02 0.54 14.02
N LEU A 83 11.34 1.62 14.41
CA LEU A 83 10.36 1.61 15.48
C LEU A 83 9.03 2.08 14.91
N TYR A 84 7.93 1.46 15.36
CA TYR A 84 6.58 1.96 15.12
C TYR A 84 5.90 2.17 16.46
N PHE A 85 5.11 3.23 16.55
CA PHE A 85 4.29 3.49 17.74
C PHE A 85 2.84 3.17 17.42
N ARG A 86 2.28 2.18 18.12
CA ARG A 86 0.86 1.88 18.09
C ARG A 86 0.24 2.42 19.38
N PRO A 87 -0.52 3.53 19.33
CA PRO A 87 -1.12 4.08 20.53
C PRO A 87 -2.28 3.20 21.04
N ALA A 88 -2.41 3.10 22.36
CA ALA A 88 -3.44 2.29 23.03
C ALA A 88 -4.88 2.69 22.69
N TRP A 89 -5.15 3.95 22.36
CA TRP A 89 -6.50 4.42 22.01
C TRP A 89 -7.05 3.80 20.71
N LYS A 90 -6.18 3.32 19.82
CA LYS A 90 -6.58 2.55 18.63
C LYS A 90 -7.09 1.13 18.97
N GLU A 91 -6.70 0.56 20.11
CA GLU A 91 -7.13 -0.77 20.54
C GLU A 91 -8.51 -0.71 21.20
N ALA A 92 -8.76 0.35 21.98
CA ALA A 92 -10.07 0.62 22.55
C ALA A 92 -11.14 0.85 21.45
N GLU A 93 -10.79 1.61 20.40
CA GLU A 93 -11.68 1.88 19.26
C GLU A 93 -12.05 0.60 18.49
N GLN A 94 -11.09 -0.30 18.22
CA GLN A 94 -11.37 -1.58 17.56
C GLN A 94 -12.17 -2.56 18.43
N SER A 95 -12.07 -2.45 19.75
CA SER A 95 -12.83 -3.30 20.68
C SER A 95 -14.30 -2.89 20.73
N LEU A 96 -14.59 -1.59 20.60
CA LEU A 96 -15.95 -1.05 20.49
C LEU A 96 -16.62 -1.46 19.18
N ILE A 97 -15.91 -1.37 18.04
CA ILE A 97 -16.44 -1.73 16.71
C ILE A 97 -16.76 -3.24 16.59
N ARG A 98 -16.08 -4.12 17.35
CA ARG A 98 -16.34 -5.58 17.32
C ARG A 98 -17.48 -6.02 18.24
N GLN A 99 -18.03 -5.11 19.05
CA GLN A 99 -19.16 -5.37 19.95
C GLN A 99 -20.52 -4.94 19.34
N GLU A 100 -20.51 -4.40 18.13
CA GLU A 100 -21.68 -4.13 17.27
C GLU A 100 -21.71 -5.09 16.07
#